data_AF-A0A0D8XVG9-F1
#
_entry.id   AF-A0A0D8XVG9-F1
#
_cell.length_a   1.000
_cell.length_b   1.000
_cell.length_c   1.000
_cell.angle_alpha   90.00
_cell.angle_beta   90.00
_cell.angle_gamma   90.00
#
_symmetry.space_group_name_H-M   'P 1'
#
loop_
_entity.id
_entity.type
_entity.pdbx_description
1 polymer ?
#
loop_
_entity_poly.entity_id
_entity_poly.type
_entity_poly.pdbx_seq_one_letter_code
_entity_poly.pdbx_strand_id
1 'polypeptide(L)'
;MNESEIDMECRKSTLHRNIKINFFMYFSLALMHSVAYPIAQIQAVISSLVNKPCDFFPPLYIYAPLHLCIFASNFGLMVSLVAICIERCVATIRSSKYERSNNVLGVMLLAFTIVGTVLVLRYVYHVDDFNVRVWSIVVLPPGSIEEGRKIVIVYVIVSMICVITFFVSSRINRRRCIVGTATLTTRYQTRENVITTEFAYHITGLQVLFFTSYAFMSSLARSIGDNLFQMDLKVHIIVRHAIYVVPIFMLVLPIYSMRRLKYYQRIRDDNIRSIVRMECRGVAGTQNYETIITKTWQLNS
;
A
#
# COMPACT_ATOMS: atom_id res chain seq x y z
N MET A 1 18.64 -34.42 -11.68
CA MET A 1 17.94 -33.20 -11.23
C MET A 1 18.62 -32.78 -9.94
N ASN A 2 19.47 -31.76 -10.00
CA ASN A 2 20.49 -31.48 -8.98
C ASN A 2 19.86 -30.89 -7.72
N GLU A 3 20.37 -31.28 -6.55
CA GLU A 3 20.02 -30.70 -5.24
C GLU A 3 20.14 -29.17 -5.20
N SER A 4 21.04 -28.58 -6.02
CA SER A 4 21.19 -27.13 -6.16
C SER A 4 20.01 -26.43 -6.84
N GLU A 5 19.20 -27.16 -7.62
CA GLU A 5 18.01 -26.64 -8.31
C GLU A 5 16.79 -26.65 -7.37
N ILE A 6 16.69 -27.67 -6.51
CA ILE A 6 15.69 -27.78 -5.43
C ILE A 6 15.95 -26.71 -4.35
N ASP A 7 17.23 -26.45 -4.01
CA ASP A 7 17.60 -25.43 -3.04
C ASP A 7 17.45 -23.99 -3.60
N MET A 8 17.60 -23.82 -4.92
CA MET A 8 17.30 -22.57 -5.61
C MET A 8 15.79 -22.30 -5.75
N GLU A 9 14.97 -23.36 -5.80
CA GLU A 9 13.51 -23.24 -5.79
C GLU A 9 12.96 -22.97 -4.39
N CYS A 10 13.57 -23.50 -3.32
CA CYS A 10 13.30 -23.13 -1.93
C CYS A 10 13.70 -21.66 -1.61
N ARG A 11 14.54 -21.06 -2.47
CA ARG A 11 14.91 -19.63 -2.45
C ARG A 11 13.81 -18.69 -2.94
N LYS A 12 12.75 -19.20 -3.61
CA LYS A 12 11.69 -18.39 -4.24
C LYS A 12 10.68 -17.82 -3.23
N SER A 13 11.15 -16.76 -2.59
CA SER A 13 10.40 -15.65 -2.00
C SER A 13 9.46 -15.96 -0.81
N THR A 14 9.78 -15.25 0.27
CA THR A 14 9.13 -15.17 1.59
C THR A 14 7.63 -14.89 1.64
N LEU A 15 6.93 -14.73 0.51
CA LEU A 15 5.54 -14.27 0.48
C LEU A 15 4.71 -15.15 -0.46
N HIS A 16 3.48 -15.46 -0.06
CA HIS A 16 2.54 -16.20 -0.89
C HIS A 16 2.25 -15.47 -2.22
N ARG A 17 1.98 -16.22 -3.28
CA ARG A 17 1.86 -15.63 -4.63
C ARG A 17 0.64 -14.72 -4.80
N ASN A 18 -0.45 -14.95 -4.08
CA ASN A 18 -1.61 -14.03 -4.07
C ASN A 18 -1.23 -12.63 -3.59
N ILE A 19 -0.55 -12.52 -2.46
CA ILE A 19 -0.18 -11.20 -1.89
C ILE A 19 0.90 -10.50 -2.71
N LYS A 20 1.80 -11.25 -3.34
CA LYS A 20 2.77 -10.69 -4.29
C LYS A 20 2.09 -9.95 -5.44
N ILE A 21 1.04 -10.54 -6.03
CA ILE A 21 0.29 -9.91 -7.12
C ILE A 21 -0.32 -8.58 -6.64
N ASN A 22 -0.97 -8.59 -5.47
CA ASN A 22 -1.58 -7.39 -4.92
C ASN A 22 -0.55 -6.31 -4.57
N PHE A 23 0.60 -6.67 -3.97
CA PHE A 23 1.67 -5.71 -3.72
C PHE A 23 2.28 -5.18 -5.01
N PHE A 24 2.48 -6.04 -6.01
CA PHE A 24 3.01 -5.61 -7.30
C PHE A 24 2.12 -4.53 -7.93
N MET A 25 0.80 -4.78 -7.99
CA MET A 25 -0.17 -3.77 -8.43
C MET A 25 -0.08 -2.48 -7.62
N TYR A 26 -0.08 -2.60 -6.28
CA TYR A 26 0.01 -1.44 -5.39
C TYR A 26 1.26 -0.58 -5.65
N PHE A 27 2.43 -1.20 -5.77
CA PHE A 27 3.67 -0.47 -6.09
C PHE A 27 3.71 0.06 -7.53
N SER A 28 3.11 -0.64 -8.50
CA SER A 28 2.98 -0.13 -9.87
C SER A 28 2.13 1.14 -9.93
N LEU A 29 1.04 1.22 -9.16
CA LEU A 29 0.22 2.43 -9.07
C LEU A 29 0.96 3.58 -8.39
N ALA A 30 1.73 3.29 -7.33
CA ALA A 30 2.59 4.30 -6.71
C ALA A 30 3.66 4.83 -7.68
N LEU A 31 4.25 3.93 -8.49
CA LEU A 31 5.21 4.31 -9.52
C LEU A 31 4.55 5.16 -10.61
N MET A 32 3.36 4.78 -11.06
CA MET A 32 2.58 5.51 -12.05
C MET A 32 2.30 6.95 -11.59
N HIS A 33 1.90 7.13 -10.32
CA HIS A 33 1.76 8.47 -9.71
C HIS A 33 3.08 9.23 -9.68
N SER A 34 4.14 8.58 -9.19
CA SER A 34 5.47 9.16 -9.03
C SER A 34 6.08 9.63 -10.36
N VAL A 35 5.68 9.05 -11.49
CA VAL A 35 6.08 9.49 -12.84
C VAL A 35 5.14 10.57 -13.37
N ALA A 36 3.82 10.39 -13.25
CA ALA A 36 2.85 11.32 -13.82
C ALA A 36 2.84 12.69 -13.13
N TYR A 37 3.01 12.72 -11.81
CA TYR A 37 2.96 13.96 -11.04
C TYR A 37 4.11 14.94 -11.38
N PRO A 38 5.40 14.53 -11.42
CA PRO A 38 6.46 15.41 -11.88
C PRO A 38 6.28 15.93 -13.30
N ILE A 39 5.77 15.10 -14.23
CA ILE A 39 5.46 15.54 -15.60
C ILE A 39 4.43 16.67 -15.57
N ALA A 40 3.36 16.51 -14.79
CA ALA A 40 2.34 17.55 -14.63
C ALA A 40 2.92 18.84 -14.02
N GLN A 41 3.86 18.73 -13.08
CA GLN A 41 4.52 19.90 -12.48
C GLN A 41 5.50 20.59 -13.45
N ILE A 42 6.28 19.83 -14.21
CA ILE A 42 7.17 20.37 -15.25
C ILE A 42 6.34 21.14 -16.29
N GLN A 43 5.21 20.58 -16.72
CA GLN A 43 4.28 21.25 -17.64
C GLN A 43 3.76 22.58 -17.05
N ALA A 44 3.39 22.58 -15.77
CA ALA A 44 2.93 23.80 -15.09
C ALA A 44 4.02 24.88 -15.03
N VAL A 45 5.27 24.49 -14.73
CA VAL A 45 6.42 25.41 -14.71
C VAL A 45 6.68 25.97 -16.11
N ILE A 46 6.74 25.12 -17.14
CA ILE A 46 6.94 25.56 -18.53
C ILE A 46 5.85 26.54 -18.94
N SER A 47 4.58 26.21 -18.65
CA SER A 47 3.44 27.07 -19.01
C SER A 47 3.49 28.42 -18.29
N SER A 48 4.05 28.47 -17.07
CA SER A 48 4.25 29.72 -16.31
C SER A 48 5.36 30.61 -16.86
N LEU A 49 6.29 30.06 -17.64
CA LEU A 49 7.40 30.80 -18.27
C LEU A 49 7.01 31.37 -19.65
N VAL A 50 5.85 31.00 -20.20
CA VAL A 50 5.38 31.49 -21.50
C VAL A 50 4.71 32.84 -21.34
N ASN A 51 5.21 33.85 -22.07
CA ASN A 51 4.74 35.24 -21.99
C ASN A 51 3.37 35.49 -22.66
N LYS A 52 2.81 34.50 -23.35
CA LYS A 52 1.51 34.63 -24.03
C LYS A 52 0.37 34.22 -23.07
N PRO A 53 -0.60 35.10 -22.78
CA PRO A 53 -1.63 34.85 -21.76
C PRO A 53 -2.56 33.67 -22.06
N CYS A 54 -2.66 33.26 -23.32
CA CYS A 54 -3.54 32.15 -23.75
C CYS A 54 -2.84 30.78 -23.74
N ASP A 55 -1.51 30.73 -23.76
CA ASP A 55 -0.72 29.48 -23.81
C ASP A 55 -0.39 28.94 -22.40
N PHE A 56 -0.84 29.65 -21.36
CA PHE A 56 -0.64 29.26 -19.96
C PHE A 56 -1.47 28.02 -19.57
N PHE A 57 -2.62 27.81 -20.20
CA PHE A 57 -3.51 26.69 -19.85
C PHE A 57 -3.07 25.41 -20.58
N PRO A 58 -2.96 24.27 -19.86
CA PRO A 58 -2.58 23.02 -20.49
C PRO A 58 -3.66 22.61 -21.51
N PRO A 59 -3.27 22.16 -22.72
CA PRO A 59 -4.23 21.70 -23.69
C PRO A 59 -4.90 20.40 -23.23
N LEU A 60 -6.12 20.16 -23.71
CA LEU A 60 -6.97 19.04 -23.28
C LEU A 60 -6.26 17.67 -23.35
N TYR A 61 -5.50 17.45 -24.44
CA TYR A 61 -4.77 16.21 -24.68
C TYR A 61 -3.58 15.97 -23.73
N ILE A 62 -3.14 16.99 -22.98
CA ILE A 62 -2.14 16.86 -21.90
C ILE A 62 -2.85 16.80 -20.55
N TYR A 63 -3.80 17.70 -20.32
CA TYR A 63 -4.50 17.82 -19.04
C TYR A 63 -5.27 16.55 -18.67
N ALA A 64 -6.16 16.08 -19.55
CA ALA A 64 -7.04 14.95 -19.25
C ALA A 64 -6.28 13.65 -18.93
N PRO A 65 -5.33 13.16 -19.76
CA PRO A 65 -4.64 11.92 -19.45
C PRO A 65 -3.74 12.02 -18.21
N LEU A 66 -3.05 13.14 -17.99
CA LEU A 66 -2.21 13.30 -16.79
C LEU A 66 -3.07 13.40 -15.51
N HIS A 67 -4.16 14.17 -15.55
CA HIS A 67 -5.07 14.29 -14.42
C HIS A 67 -5.71 12.93 -14.07
N LEU A 68 -6.25 12.24 -15.07
CA LEU A 68 -6.84 10.92 -14.90
C LEU A 68 -5.80 9.91 -14.40
N CYS A 69 -4.56 9.95 -14.90
CA CYS A 69 -3.49 9.07 -14.45
C CYS A 69 -3.14 9.29 -12.97
N ILE A 70 -2.99 10.55 -12.54
CA ILE A 70 -2.70 10.91 -11.14
C ILE A 70 -3.86 10.46 -10.24
N PHE A 71 -5.10 10.77 -10.64
CA PHE A 71 -6.29 10.40 -9.86
C PHE A 71 -6.48 8.88 -9.80
N ALA A 72 -6.36 8.18 -10.93
CA ALA A 72 -6.44 6.73 -11.03
C ALA A 72 -5.38 6.06 -10.15
N SER A 73 -4.16 6.59 -10.12
CA SER A 73 -3.10 6.07 -9.26
C SER A 73 -3.46 6.22 -7.77
N ASN A 74 -3.89 7.41 -7.35
CA ASN A 74 -4.27 7.68 -5.97
C ASN A 74 -5.43 6.80 -5.50
N PHE A 75 -6.49 6.73 -6.30
CA PHE A 75 -7.66 5.94 -5.95
C PHE A 75 -7.38 4.43 -6.10
N GLY A 76 -6.60 4.04 -7.11
CA GLY A 76 -6.14 2.66 -7.28
C GLY A 76 -5.35 2.16 -6.08
N LEU A 77 -4.52 3.01 -5.45
CA LEU A 77 -3.81 2.66 -4.20
C LEU A 77 -4.78 2.37 -3.06
N MET A 78 -5.88 3.12 -2.95
CA MET A 78 -6.95 2.83 -1.99
C MET A 78 -7.60 1.47 -2.26
N VAL A 79 -8.04 1.22 -3.49
CA VAL A 79 -8.75 -0.03 -3.81
C VAL A 79 -7.79 -1.23 -3.68
N SER A 80 -6.51 -1.05 -4.01
CA SER A 80 -5.45 -2.02 -3.76
C SER A 80 -5.27 -2.32 -2.28
N LEU A 81 -5.37 -1.31 -1.41
CA LEU A 81 -5.31 -1.49 0.04
C LEU A 81 -6.45 -2.39 0.54
N VAL A 82 -7.67 -2.17 0.03
CA VAL A 82 -8.84 -3.02 0.32
C VAL A 82 -8.59 -4.45 -0.16
N ALA A 83 -8.05 -4.63 -1.37
CA ALA A 83 -7.68 -5.94 -1.89
C ALA A 83 -6.66 -6.65 -0.99
N ILE A 84 -5.60 -5.97 -0.56
CA ILE A 84 -4.61 -6.51 0.40
C ILE A 84 -5.29 -6.87 1.72
N CYS A 85 -6.20 -6.02 2.23
CA CYS A 85 -6.94 -6.26 3.46
C CYS A 85 -7.80 -7.52 3.39
N ILE A 86 -8.59 -7.69 2.31
CA ILE A 86 -9.41 -8.89 2.08
C ILE A 86 -8.52 -10.13 2.01
N GLU A 87 -7.43 -10.04 1.26
CA GLU A 87 -6.51 -11.15 1.07
C GLU A 87 -5.87 -11.58 2.40
N ARG A 88 -5.44 -10.63 3.24
CA ARG A 88 -4.92 -10.92 4.60
C ARG A 88 -6.00 -11.52 5.51
N CYS A 89 -7.24 -11.06 5.43
CA CYS A 89 -8.35 -11.67 6.18
C CYS A 89 -8.55 -13.14 5.80
N VAL A 90 -8.55 -13.44 4.50
CA VAL A 90 -8.69 -14.81 3.99
C VAL A 90 -7.52 -15.68 4.47
N ALA A 91 -6.29 -15.17 4.39
CA ALA A 91 -5.10 -15.88 4.89
C ALA A 91 -5.16 -16.14 6.40
N THR A 92 -5.66 -15.19 7.19
CA THR A 92 -5.85 -15.36 8.65
C THR A 92 -6.97 -16.33 8.99
N ILE A 93 -8.11 -16.29 8.30
CA ILE A 93 -9.25 -17.18 8.60
C ILE A 93 -8.97 -18.60 8.12
N ARG A 94 -8.46 -18.76 6.90
CA ARG A 94 -8.29 -20.05 6.22
C ARG A 94 -6.83 -20.52 6.18
N SER A 95 -6.07 -20.30 7.25
CA SER A 95 -4.62 -20.55 7.26
C SER A 95 -4.22 -21.96 6.80
N SER A 96 -5.01 -23.00 7.12
CA SER A 96 -4.73 -24.39 6.71
C SER A 96 -5.06 -24.72 5.24
N LYS A 97 -6.03 -24.03 4.62
CA LYS A 97 -6.46 -24.27 3.23
C LYS A 97 -5.83 -23.29 2.24
N TYR A 98 -5.28 -22.19 2.75
CA TYR A 98 -4.77 -21.08 1.96
C TYR A 98 -3.54 -21.47 1.12
N GLU A 99 -2.68 -22.37 1.61
CA GLU A 99 -1.50 -22.86 0.87
C GLU A 99 -1.86 -23.65 -0.40
N ARG A 100 -2.93 -24.45 -0.34
CA ARG A 100 -3.42 -25.20 -1.51
C ARG A 100 -4.18 -24.30 -2.48
N SER A 101 -4.46 -23.06 -2.10
CA SER A 101 -5.11 -22.12 -2.99
C SER A 101 -4.12 -21.68 -4.06
N ASN A 102 -4.49 -21.94 -5.31
CA ASN A 102 -3.86 -21.31 -6.46
C ASN A 102 -3.98 -19.78 -6.38
N ASN A 103 -3.36 -19.11 -7.35
CA ASN A 103 -3.25 -17.65 -7.41
C ASN A 103 -4.56 -16.93 -7.79
N VAL A 104 -5.67 -17.67 -7.77
CA VAL A 104 -6.99 -17.22 -8.21
C VAL A 104 -7.44 -16.04 -7.38
N LEU A 105 -7.27 -16.08 -6.05
CA LEU A 105 -7.67 -14.97 -5.17
C LEU A 105 -6.91 -13.69 -5.51
N GLY A 106 -5.59 -13.76 -5.71
CA GLY A 106 -4.79 -12.59 -6.08
C GLY A 106 -5.19 -12.01 -7.44
N VAL A 107 -5.45 -12.86 -8.43
CA VAL A 107 -5.91 -12.40 -9.77
C VAL A 107 -7.33 -11.81 -9.72
N MET A 108 -8.24 -12.40 -8.95
CA MET A 108 -9.58 -11.86 -8.75
C MET A 108 -9.54 -10.48 -8.07
N LEU A 109 -8.67 -10.30 -7.09
CA LEU A 109 -8.50 -9.03 -6.39
C LEU A 109 -7.81 -7.97 -7.24
N LEU A 110 -6.84 -8.36 -8.08
CA LEU A 110 -6.26 -7.51 -9.12
C LEU A 110 -7.35 -6.98 -10.07
N ALA A 111 -8.21 -7.87 -10.59
CA ALA A 111 -9.31 -7.50 -11.46
C ALA A 111 -10.31 -6.58 -10.75
N PHE A 112 -10.66 -6.88 -9.50
CA PHE A 112 -11.49 -6.04 -8.65
C PHE A 112 -10.91 -4.62 -8.50
N THR A 113 -9.60 -4.49 -8.29
CA THR A 113 -8.98 -3.18 -8.18
C THR A 113 -9.01 -2.40 -9.49
N ILE A 114 -8.69 -3.03 -10.61
CA ILE A 114 -8.74 -2.37 -11.93
C ILE A 114 -10.16 -1.88 -12.23
N VAL A 115 -11.16 -2.77 -12.09
CA VAL A 115 -12.57 -2.44 -12.34
C VAL A 115 -13.04 -1.36 -11.37
N GLY A 116 -12.73 -1.48 -10.07
CA GLY A 116 -13.09 -0.50 -9.06
C GLY A 116 -12.51 0.89 -9.33
N THR A 117 -11.25 0.97 -9.78
CA THR A 117 -10.63 2.24 -10.17
C THR A 117 -11.32 2.85 -11.39
N VAL A 118 -11.62 2.06 -12.42
CA VAL A 118 -12.31 2.53 -13.63
C VAL A 118 -13.73 3.03 -13.30
N LEU A 119 -14.47 2.30 -12.47
CA LEU A 119 -15.82 2.70 -12.07
C LEU A 119 -15.83 4.03 -11.31
N VAL A 120 -14.86 4.25 -10.42
CA VAL A 120 -14.77 5.52 -9.70
C VAL A 120 -14.33 6.67 -10.58
N LEU A 121 -13.42 6.45 -11.54
CA LEU A 121 -13.11 7.47 -12.54
C LEU A 121 -14.36 7.89 -13.34
N ARG A 122 -15.17 6.91 -13.75
CA ARG A 122 -16.43 7.16 -14.48
C ARG A 122 -17.49 7.84 -13.62
N TYR A 123 -17.50 7.57 -12.33
CA TYR A 123 -18.41 8.22 -11.38
C TYR A 123 -18.03 9.67 -11.10
N VAL A 124 -16.73 9.96 -10.94
CA VAL A 124 -16.24 11.29 -10.56
C VAL A 124 -16.18 12.23 -11.75
N TYR A 125 -15.85 11.74 -12.94
CA TYR A 125 -15.57 12.57 -14.10
C TYR A 125 -16.55 12.36 -15.25
N HIS A 126 -17.12 13.46 -15.72
CA HIS A 126 -17.78 13.57 -17.00
C HIS A 126 -16.82 14.14 -18.05
N VAL A 127 -17.08 13.89 -19.33
CA VAL A 127 -16.22 14.38 -20.43
C VAL A 127 -16.17 15.92 -20.42
N ASP A 128 -17.28 16.56 -20.11
CA ASP A 128 -17.41 18.02 -20.06
C ASP A 128 -16.57 18.67 -18.94
N ASP A 129 -16.20 17.90 -17.90
CA ASP A 129 -15.36 18.40 -16.80
C ASP A 129 -13.95 18.78 -17.28
N PHE A 130 -13.51 18.24 -18.42
CA PHE A 130 -12.19 18.54 -18.98
C PHE A 130 -12.19 19.74 -19.94
N ASN A 131 -13.35 20.27 -20.31
CA ASN A 131 -13.48 21.43 -21.20
C ASN A 131 -13.28 22.78 -20.48
N VAL A 132 -12.82 22.75 -19.23
CA VAL A 132 -12.60 23.93 -18.38
C VAL A 132 -11.12 24.29 -18.30
N ARG A 133 -10.84 25.60 -18.26
CA ARG A 133 -9.49 26.12 -18.05
C ARG A 133 -9.08 25.97 -16.59
N VAL A 134 -8.12 25.10 -16.33
CA VAL A 134 -7.58 24.84 -14.99
C VAL A 134 -6.18 25.44 -14.82
N TRP A 135 -5.92 25.99 -13.64
CA TRP A 135 -4.61 26.54 -13.27
C TRP A 135 -3.58 25.46 -12.92
N SER A 136 -4.02 24.25 -12.59
CA SER A 136 -3.16 23.13 -12.27
C SER A 136 -3.82 21.81 -12.65
N ILE A 137 -3.02 20.92 -13.24
CA ILE A 137 -3.42 19.57 -13.63
C ILE A 137 -3.77 18.71 -12.41
N VAL A 138 -3.34 19.08 -11.20
CA VAL A 138 -3.55 18.27 -9.98
C VAL A 138 -4.88 18.62 -9.29
N VAL A 139 -5.42 19.80 -9.58
CA VAL A 139 -6.66 20.29 -8.95
C VAL A 139 -7.87 19.67 -9.66
N LEU A 140 -8.85 19.21 -8.88
CA LEU A 140 -10.11 18.71 -9.43
C LEU A 140 -10.82 19.81 -10.24
N PRO A 141 -11.35 19.49 -11.43
CA PRO A 141 -12.19 20.42 -12.17
C PRO A 141 -13.46 20.76 -11.37
N PRO A 142 -14.03 21.97 -11.55
CA PRO A 142 -15.14 22.46 -10.75
C PRO A 142 -16.38 21.55 -10.77
N GLY A 143 -16.68 20.93 -11.92
CA GLY A 143 -17.82 20.02 -12.07
C GLY A 143 -17.72 18.73 -11.27
N SER A 144 -16.50 18.28 -10.92
CA SER A 144 -16.28 17.04 -10.17
C SER A 144 -16.00 17.24 -8.67
N ILE A 145 -16.03 18.48 -8.16
CA ILE A 145 -15.70 18.78 -6.76
C ILE A 145 -16.65 18.07 -5.79
N GLU A 146 -17.94 18.05 -6.07
CA GLU A 146 -18.93 17.44 -5.17
C GLU A 146 -18.73 15.92 -5.08
N GLU A 147 -18.59 15.26 -6.23
CA GLU A 147 -18.35 13.82 -6.30
C GLU A 147 -16.98 13.44 -5.70
N GLY A 148 -15.95 14.24 -5.96
CA GLY A 148 -14.64 14.11 -5.33
C GLY A 148 -14.72 14.18 -3.81
N ARG A 149 -15.54 15.10 -3.26
CA ARG A 149 -15.74 15.20 -1.80
C ARG A 149 -16.39 13.93 -1.22
N LYS A 150 -17.41 13.38 -1.89
CA LYS A 150 -18.06 12.12 -1.48
C LYS A 150 -17.03 10.97 -1.47
N ILE A 151 -16.19 10.88 -2.50
CA ILE A 151 -15.13 9.87 -2.58
C ILE A 151 -14.09 10.02 -1.46
N VAL A 152 -13.69 11.24 -1.09
CA VAL A 152 -12.76 11.46 0.03
C VAL A 152 -13.36 10.99 1.37
N ILE A 153 -14.66 11.20 1.61
CA ILE A 153 -15.33 10.71 2.82
C ILE A 153 -15.32 9.18 2.85
N VAL A 154 -15.71 8.54 1.74
CA VAL A 154 -15.67 7.07 1.60
C VAL A 154 -14.25 6.54 1.82
N TYR A 155 -13.24 7.20 1.26
CA TYR A 155 -11.84 6.85 1.44
C TYR A 155 -11.44 6.81 2.92
N VAL A 156 -11.80 7.84 3.70
CA VAL A 156 -11.48 7.90 5.14
C VAL A 156 -12.16 6.77 5.90
N ILE A 157 -13.45 6.52 5.65
CA ILE A 157 -14.21 5.45 6.32
C ILE A 157 -13.59 4.07 6.02
N VAL A 158 -13.35 3.78 4.75
CA VAL A 158 -12.76 2.49 4.33
C VAL A 158 -11.34 2.32 4.87
N SER A 159 -10.55 3.39 4.90
CA SER A 159 -9.21 3.38 5.48
C SER A 159 -9.22 3.00 6.96
N MET A 160 -10.16 3.55 7.74
CA MET A 160 -10.32 3.20 9.16
C MET A 160 -10.70 1.73 9.33
N ILE A 161 -11.62 1.21 8.51
CA ILE A 161 -12.00 -0.21 8.51
C ILE A 161 -10.78 -1.10 8.21
N CYS A 162 -9.96 -0.75 7.21
CA CYS A 162 -8.74 -1.48 6.87
C CYS A 162 -7.73 -1.50 8.03
N VAL A 163 -7.49 -0.35 8.67
CA VAL A 163 -6.57 -0.25 9.83
C VAL A 163 -7.04 -1.15 10.98
N ILE A 164 -8.32 -1.09 11.34
CA ILE A 164 -8.90 -1.94 12.39
C ILE A 164 -8.75 -3.41 12.02
N THR A 165 -9.04 -3.76 10.77
CA THR A 165 -8.96 -5.14 10.26
C THR A 165 -7.53 -5.68 10.30
N PHE A 166 -6.52 -4.89 9.90
CA PHE A 166 -5.13 -5.27 10.01
C PHE A 166 -4.66 -5.39 11.46
N PHE A 167 -5.12 -4.49 12.34
CA PHE A 167 -4.83 -4.58 13.77
C PHE A 167 -5.36 -5.89 14.36
N VAL A 168 -6.64 -6.22 14.12
CA VAL A 168 -7.26 -7.47 14.56
C VAL A 168 -6.54 -8.68 13.96
N SER A 169 -6.29 -8.69 12.65
CA SER A 169 -5.60 -9.79 11.96
C SER A 169 -4.19 -10.02 12.51
N SER A 170 -3.44 -8.94 12.78
CA SER A 170 -2.11 -9.01 13.39
C SER A 170 -2.16 -9.62 14.80
N ARG A 171 -3.14 -9.24 15.62
CA ARG A 171 -3.32 -9.79 16.97
C ARG A 171 -3.68 -11.28 16.94
N ILE A 172 -4.59 -11.70 16.05
CA ILE A 172 -4.97 -13.11 15.87
C ILE A 172 -3.76 -13.93 15.42
N ASN A 173 -3.06 -13.47 14.38
CA ASN A 173 -1.89 -14.17 13.82
C ASN A 173 -0.78 -14.32 14.88
N ARG A 174 -0.51 -13.28 15.67
CA ARG A 174 0.49 -13.33 16.75
C ARG A 174 0.10 -14.30 17.86
N ARG A 175 -1.17 -14.32 18.27
CA ARG A 175 -1.66 -15.29 19.26
C ARG A 175 -1.50 -16.73 18.78
N ARG A 176 -1.89 -17.02 17.53
CA ARG A 176 -1.71 -18.36 16.93
C ARG A 176 -0.25 -18.79 16.81
N CYS A 177 0.67 -17.84 16.64
CA CYS A 177 2.10 -18.12 16.62
C CYS A 177 2.64 -18.54 18.00
N ILE A 178 2.05 -18.06 19.10
CA ILE A 178 2.53 -18.32 20.47
C ILE A 178 1.98 -19.63 21.04
N VAL A 179 0.70 -19.95 20.83
CA VAL A 179 0.00 -21.12 21.42
C VAL A 179 0.39 -22.47 20.76
N GLY A 180 1.47 -22.52 20.00
CA GLY A 180 1.65 -23.47 18.89
C GLY A 180 1.81 -24.96 19.23
N THR A 181 0.70 -25.71 19.26
CA THR A 181 0.63 -27.17 18.98
C THR A 181 0.32 -27.39 17.50
N ALA A 182 1.31 -27.23 16.63
CA ALA A 182 1.08 -27.26 15.18
C ALA A 182 2.23 -27.94 14.42
N THR A 183 1.89 -28.62 13.32
CA THR A 183 2.84 -29.23 12.37
C THR A 183 3.84 -28.21 11.82
N LEU A 184 5.00 -28.67 11.34
CA LEU A 184 6.06 -27.82 10.80
C LEU A 184 5.51 -26.84 9.73
N THR A 185 4.74 -27.35 8.78
CA THR A 185 4.11 -26.58 7.69
C THR A 185 3.22 -25.46 8.23
N THR A 186 2.34 -25.76 9.18
CA THR A 186 1.44 -24.77 9.79
C THR A 186 2.18 -23.69 10.59
N ARG A 187 3.34 -24.00 11.19
CA ARG A 187 4.18 -23.03 11.89
C ARG A 187 4.85 -22.05 10.91
N TYR A 188 5.41 -22.56 9.81
CA TYR A 188 5.98 -21.71 8.76
C TYR A 188 4.93 -20.76 8.18
N GLN A 189 3.75 -21.26 7.86
CA GLN A 189 2.64 -20.45 7.33
C GLN A 189 2.18 -19.37 8.29
N THR A 190 2.01 -19.71 9.58
CA THR A 190 1.58 -18.75 10.59
C THR A 190 2.62 -17.64 10.74
N ARG A 191 3.91 -17.99 10.74
CA ARG A 191 5.00 -17.01 10.81
C ARG A 191 5.05 -16.11 9.58
N GLU A 192 4.88 -16.67 8.38
CA GLU A 192 4.77 -15.90 7.15
C GLU A 192 3.59 -14.92 7.20
N ASN A 193 2.42 -15.39 7.65
CA ASN A 193 1.24 -14.56 7.73
C ASN A 193 1.38 -13.44 8.77
N VAL A 194 2.05 -13.68 9.91
CA VAL A 194 2.41 -12.63 10.88
C VAL A 194 3.26 -11.56 10.22
N ILE A 195 4.40 -11.95 9.61
CA ILE A 195 5.35 -11.02 8.99
C ILE A 195 4.67 -10.20 7.88
N THR A 196 3.90 -10.87 7.02
CA THR A 196 3.23 -10.22 5.89
C THR A 196 2.12 -9.28 6.33
N THR A 197 1.33 -9.67 7.34
CA THR A 197 0.26 -8.82 7.89
C THR A 197 0.85 -7.62 8.62
N GLU A 198 1.94 -7.78 9.36
CA GLU A 198 2.65 -6.68 10.01
C GLU A 198 3.22 -5.70 8.97
N PHE A 199 3.81 -6.21 7.90
CA PHE A 199 4.28 -5.39 6.78
C PHE A 199 3.13 -4.60 6.12
N ALA A 200 2.02 -5.27 5.80
CA ALA A 200 0.83 -4.62 5.25
C ALA A 200 0.23 -3.58 6.21
N TYR A 201 0.19 -3.87 7.51
CA TYR A 201 -0.28 -2.95 8.54
C TYR A 201 0.55 -1.66 8.57
N HIS A 202 1.88 -1.77 8.51
CA HIS A 202 2.75 -0.59 8.47
C HIS A 202 2.58 0.24 7.19
N ILE A 203 2.48 -0.39 6.02
CA ILE A 203 2.20 0.32 4.76
C ILE A 203 0.85 1.04 4.85
N THR A 204 -0.16 0.37 5.38
CA THR A 204 -1.50 0.93 5.58
C THR A 204 -1.45 2.14 6.50
N GLY A 205 -0.78 2.01 7.65
CA GLY A 205 -0.61 3.13 8.59
C GLY A 205 0.06 4.33 7.95
N LEU A 206 1.09 4.11 7.12
CA LEU A 206 1.76 5.16 6.36
C LEU A 206 0.80 5.83 5.36
N GLN A 207 0.08 5.05 4.56
CA GLN A 207 -0.88 5.58 3.57
C GLN A 207 -1.98 6.40 4.25
N VAL A 208 -2.59 5.87 5.31
CA VAL A 208 -3.64 6.55 6.07
C VAL A 208 -3.11 7.85 6.68
N LEU A 209 -1.91 7.86 7.26
CA LEU A 209 -1.31 9.06 7.83
C LEU A 209 -1.17 10.18 6.79
N PHE A 210 -0.59 9.89 5.63
CA PHE A 210 -0.35 10.91 4.59
C PHE A 210 -1.64 11.36 3.89
N PHE A 211 -2.56 10.44 3.58
CA PHE A 211 -3.77 10.80 2.86
C PHE A 211 -4.82 11.47 3.75
N THR A 212 -4.94 11.08 5.03
CA THR A 212 -5.86 11.76 5.95
C THR A 212 -5.33 13.13 6.35
N SER A 213 -4.02 13.29 6.56
CA SER A 213 -3.42 14.62 6.78
C SER A 213 -3.63 15.53 5.57
N TYR A 214 -3.46 15.02 4.33
CA TYR A 214 -3.82 15.77 3.12
C TYR A 214 -5.30 16.20 3.11
N ALA A 215 -6.22 15.26 3.34
CA ALA A 215 -7.65 15.54 3.33
C ALA A 215 -8.06 16.57 4.41
N PHE A 216 -7.50 16.44 5.61
CA PHE A 216 -7.72 17.36 6.72
C PHE A 216 -7.21 18.76 6.41
N MET A 217 -5.93 18.87 6.00
CA MET A 217 -5.32 20.16 5.65
C MET A 217 -6.03 20.83 4.47
N SER A 218 -6.44 20.07 3.46
CA SER A 218 -7.19 20.61 2.32
C SER A 218 -8.58 21.11 2.73
N SER A 219 -9.25 20.44 3.67
CA SER A 219 -10.57 20.86 4.17
C SER A 219 -10.46 22.10 5.06
N LEU A 220 -9.40 22.16 5.88
CA LEU A 220 -9.08 23.32 6.71
C LEU A 220 -8.75 24.55 5.85
N ALA A 221 -7.91 24.39 4.83
CA ALA A 221 -7.55 25.46 3.90
C ALA A 221 -8.78 26.04 3.19
N ARG A 222 -9.76 25.19 2.83
CA ARG A 222 -11.01 25.64 2.24
C ARG A 222 -11.88 26.41 3.24
N SER A 223 -12.03 25.87 4.46
CA SER A 223 -12.83 26.51 5.52
C SER A 223 -12.29 27.88 5.92
N ILE A 224 -10.96 28.03 5.97
CA ILE A 224 -10.29 29.30 6.27
C ILE A 224 -10.36 30.27 5.08
N GLY A 225 -10.13 29.77 3.86
CA GLY A 225 -10.13 30.58 2.65
C GLY A 225 -11.51 31.19 2.35
N ASP A 226 -12.57 30.42 2.52
CA ASP A 226 -13.94 30.83 2.24
C ASP A 226 -14.51 31.77 3.32
N ASN A 227 -14.16 31.56 4.60
CA ASN A 227 -14.78 32.29 5.73
C ASN A 227 -13.95 33.46 6.29
N LEU A 228 -12.60 33.41 6.22
CA LEU A 228 -11.77 34.30 7.03
C LEU A 228 -10.94 35.32 6.22
N PHE A 229 -10.57 35.00 4.98
CA PHE A 229 -9.57 35.80 4.26
C PHE A 229 -9.92 36.21 2.83
N GLN A 230 -11.09 35.82 2.28
CA GLN A 230 -11.45 36.05 0.86
C GLN A 230 -10.22 35.93 -0.05
N MET A 231 -9.46 34.84 0.12
CA MET A 231 -8.09 34.79 -0.39
C MET A 231 -8.06 34.95 -1.91
N ASP A 232 -7.09 35.73 -2.40
CA ASP A 232 -6.81 35.79 -3.83
C ASP A 232 -6.57 34.37 -4.38
N LEU A 233 -7.13 34.11 -5.57
CA LEU A 233 -7.13 32.82 -6.24
C LEU A 233 -5.71 32.24 -6.35
N LYS A 234 -4.71 33.11 -6.58
CA LYS A 234 -3.29 32.73 -6.66
C LYS A 234 -2.78 32.15 -5.34
N VAL A 235 -3.07 32.81 -4.23
CA VAL A 235 -2.65 32.37 -2.88
C VAL A 235 -3.32 31.04 -2.55
N HIS A 236 -4.60 30.89 -2.88
CA HIS A 236 -5.33 29.63 -2.69
C HIS A 236 -4.69 28.45 -3.44
N ILE A 237 -4.27 28.66 -4.70
CA ILE A 237 -3.61 27.62 -5.50
C ILE A 237 -2.24 27.23 -4.93
N ILE A 238 -1.45 28.21 -4.48
CA ILE A 238 -0.13 27.97 -3.87
C ILE A 238 -0.28 27.15 -2.59
N VAL A 239 -1.22 27.52 -1.73
CA VAL A 239 -1.51 26.81 -0.48
C VAL A 239 -1.93 25.37 -0.77
N ARG A 240 -2.76 25.13 -1.79
CA ARG A 240 -3.17 23.76 -2.17
C ARG A 240 -2.00 22.90 -2.66
N HIS A 241 -1.04 23.47 -3.38
CA HIS A 241 0.17 22.73 -3.78
C HIS A 241 1.07 22.43 -2.57
N ALA A 242 1.24 23.39 -1.66
CA ALA A 242 2.02 23.19 -0.44
C ALA A 242 1.44 22.11 0.48
N ILE A 243 0.11 21.98 0.52
CA ILE A 243 -0.61 20.97 1.30
C ILE A 243 -0.57 19.58 0.65
N TYR A 244 -0.25 19.48 -0.65
CA TYR A 244 -0.28 18.21 -1.37
C TYR A 244 0.90 17.30 -0.98
N VAL A 245 0.73 16.53 0.11
CA VAL A 245 1.76 15.66 0.69
C VAL A 245 1.85 14.27 0.03
N VAL A 246 1.00 13.97 -0.95
CA VAL A 246 0.96 12.66 -1.64
C VAL A 246 2.29 12.31 -2.32
N PRO A 247 3.02 13.22 -3.01
CA PRO A 247 4.32 12.88 -3.62
C PRO A 247 5.38 12.50 -2.58
N ILE A 248 5.32 13.09 -1.37
CA ILE A 248 6.20 12.74 -0.26
C ILE A 248 5.92 11.29 0.16
N PHE A 249 4.65 10.91 0.27
CA PHE A 249 4.27 9.53 0.53
C PHE A 249 4.83 8.57 -0.54
N MET A 250 4.71 8.92 -1.83
CA MET A 250 5.24 8.09 -2.92
C MET A 250 6.76 7.89 -2.85
N LEU A 251 7.51 8.86 -2.33
CA LEU A 251 8.95 8.73 -2.07
C LEU A 251 9.26 7.88 -0.83
N VAL A 252 8.54 8.09 0.26
CA VAL A 252 8.77 7.38 1.54
C VAL A 252 8.41 5.90 1.41
N LEU A 253 7.34 5.58 0.69
CA LEU A 253 6.79 4.24 0.55
C LEU A 253 7.82 3.17 0.09
N PRO A 254 8.54 3.32 -1.05
CA PRO A 254 9.51 2.34 -1.49
C PRO A 254 10.73 2.25 -0.56
N ILE A 255 11.21 3.38 -0.03
CA ILE A 255 12.35 3.41 0.91
C ILE A 255 12.01 2.62 2.18
N TYR A 256 10.83 2.90 2.76
CA TYR A 256 10.35 2.21 3.94
C TYR A 256 10.15 0.71 3.68
N SER A 257 9.52 0.37 2.56
CA SER A 257 9.23 -1.01 2.17
C SER A 257 10.51 -1.84 1.97
N MET A 258 11.51 -1.28 1.27
CA MET A 258 12.81 -1.94 1.08
C MET A 258 13.55 -2.16 2.40
N ARG A 259 13.56 -1.17 3.31
CA ARG A 259 14.20 -1.30 4.63
C ARG A 259 13.57 -2.43 5.45
N ARG A 260 12.24 -2.48 5.50
CA ARG A 260 11.49 -3.54 6.21
C ARG A 260 11.72 -4.91 5.58
N LEU A 261 11.69 -5.01 4.25
CA LEU A 261 11.93 -6.29 3.57
C LEU A 261 13.33 -6.82 3.85
N LYS A 262 14.37 -5.96 3.78
CA LYS A 262 15.75 -6.32 4.13
C LYS A 262 15.90 -6.75 5.60
N TYR A 263 15.15 -6.11 6.50
CA TYR A 263 15.13 -6.50 7.92
C TYR A 263 14.55 -7.91 8.10
N TYR A 264 13.42 -8.21 7.46
CA TYR A 264 12.81 -9.54 7.55
C TYR A 264 13.66 -10.64 6.89
N GLN A 265 14.33 -10.33 5.78
CA GLN A 265 15.28 -11.24 5.15
C GLN A 265 16.43 -11.59 6.10
N ARG A 266 17.06 -10.58 6.73
CA ARG A 266 18.13 -10.80 7.71
C ARG A 266 17.69 -11.67 8.89
N ILE A 267 16.54 -11.37 9.50
CA ILE A 267 16.00 -12.18 10.59
C ILE A 267 15.82 -13.63 10.17
N ARG A 268 15.31 -13.87 8.96
CA ARG A 268 15.12 -15.23 8.47
C ARG A 268 16.45 -15.95 8.29
N ASP A 269 17.42 -15.29 7.64
CA ASP A 269 18.73 -15.87 7.38
C ASP A 269 19.49 -16.16 8.68
N ASP A 270 19.34 -15.30 9.70
CA ASP A 270 19.90 -15.52 11.04
C ASP A 270 19.23 -16.69 11.76
N ASN A 271 17.91 -16.85 11.64
CA ASN A 271 17.20 -18.01 12.21
C ASN A 271 17.57 -19.32 11.50
N ILE A 272 17.74 -19.31 10.18
CA ILE A 272 18.17 -20.51 9.44
C ILE A 272 19.60 -20.86 9.85
N ARG A 273 20.50 -19.87 9.90
CA ARG A 273 21.88 -20.09 10.33
C ARG A 273 21.98 -20.59 11.77
N SER A 274 21.16 -20.10 12.69
CA SER A 274 21.18 -20.57 14.08
C SER A 274 20.69 -22.02 14.20
N ILE A 275 19.70 -22.42 13.40
CA ILE A 275 19.23 -23.81 13.35
C ILE A 275 20.29 -24.74 12.74
N VAL A 276 20.94 -24.33 11.65
CA VAL A 276 21.98 -25.13 10.97
C VAL A 276 23.27 -25.22 11.79
N ARG A 277 23.62 -24.19 12.57
CA ARG A 277 24.81 -24.16 13.43
C ARG A 277 24.65 -24.88 14.77
N MET A 278 23.45 -25.36 15.11
CA MET A 278 23.29 -26.18 16.31
C MET A 278 24.04 -27.49 16.11
N GLU A 279 25.07 -27.74 16.93
CA GLU A 279 25.73 -29.04 16.94
C GLU A 279 24.71 -30.12 17.31
N CYS A 280 24.50 -31.08 16.41
CA CYS A 280 23.54 -32.18 16.61
C CYS A 280 24.20 -33.48 17.11
N ARG A 281 25.52 -33.45 17.38
CA ARG A 281 26.32 -34.64 17.74
C ARG A 281 27.20 -34.34 18.96
N GLY A 282 27.53 -35.38 19.71
CA GLY A 282 28.37 -35.27 20.91
C GLY A 282 27.65 -34.62 22.10
N VAL A 283 28.41 -34.33 23.15
CA VAL A 283 27.90 -33.77 24.43
C VAL A 283 27.19 -32.43 24.23
N ALA A 284 27.71 -31.59 23.33
CA ALA A 284 27.10 -30.31 22.97
C ALA A 284 25.73 -30.48 22.28
N GLY A 285 25.56 -31.54 21.47
CA GLY A 285 24.27 -31.88 20.88
C GLY A 285 23.25 -32.34 21.91
N THR A 286 23.65 -33.18 22.86
CA THR A 286 22.78 -33.62 23.95
C THR A 286 22.29 -32.45 24.78
N GLN A 287 23.18 -31.52 25.16
CA GLN A 287 22.80 -30.31 25.90
C GLN A 287 21.85 -29.39 25.12
N ASN A 288 22.05 -29.25 23.80
CA ASN A 288 21.14 -28.48 22.95
C ASN A 288 19.73 -29.10 22.92
N TYR A 289 19.63 -30.43 22.74
CA TYR A 289 18.34 -31.13 22.78
C TYR A 289 17.68 -31.00 24.15
N GLU A 290 18.43 -31.19 25.23
CA GLU A 290 17.93 -31.11 26.61
C GLU A 290 17.39 -29.71 26.93
N THR A 291 18.08 -28.65 26.46
CA THR A 291 17.64 -27.26 26.60
C THR A 291 16.36 -26.96 25.81
N ILE A 292 16.22 -27.54 24.61
CA ILE A 292 15.00 -27.37 23.79
C ILE A 292 13.83 -28.12 24.43
N ILE A 293 14.06 -29.35 24.90
CA ILE A 293 13.04 -30.18 25.56
C ILE A 293 12.54 -29.46 26.82
N THR A 294 13.44 -29.05 27.71
CA THR A 294 13.07 -28.33 28.96
C THR A 294 12.31 -27.03 28.69
N LYS A 295 12.72 -26.22 27.71
CA LYS A 295 11.95 -25.03 27.30
C LYS A 295 10.55 -25.36 26.77
N THR A 296 10.42 -26.47 26.05
CA THR A 296 9.12 -26.92 25.50
C THR A 296 8.18 -27.37 26.61
N TRP A 297 8.70 -28.03 27.64
CA TRP A 297 7.92 -28.43 28.82
C TRP A 297 7.44 -27.23 29.63
N GLN A 298 8.28 -26.23 29.85
CA GLN A 298 7.90 -25.01 30.59
C GLN A 298 6.87 -24.12 29.87
N LEU A 299 6.80 -24.18 28.54
CA LEU A 299 5.82 -23.42 27.75
C LEU A 299 4.43 -24.08 27.73
N ASN A 300 4.35 -25.37 28.12
CA ASN A 300 3.12 -26.16 28.11
C ASN A 300 2.56 -26.44 29.53
N SER A 301 3.25 -25.99 30.58
CA SER A 301 2.78 -26.00 31.98
C SER A 301 2.21 -24.65 32.38
#